data_AF-A0A924H069-F1
#
_entry.id   AF-A0A924H069-F1
#
_cell.length_a   1.000
_cell.length_b   1.000
_cell.length_c   1.000
_cell.angle_alpha   90.00
_cell.angle_beta   90.00
_cell.angle_gamma   90.00
#
_symmetry.space_group_name_H-M   'P 1'
#
loop_
_entity.id
_entity.type
_entity.pdbx_description
1 polymer ?
#
loop_
_entity_poly.entity_id
_entity_poly.type
_entity_poly.pdbx_seq_one_letter_code
_entity_poly.pdbx_strand_id
1 'polypeptide(L)' 'NQEIGQQVFLSLSTVKWHNQNIFDKLDVQRRTEAVARARELNLL' A
#
# COMPACT_ATOMS: atom_id res chain seq x y z
N ASN A 1 2.74 6.78 10.17
CA ASN A 1 2.42 5.34 10.04
C ASN A 1 1.55 4.79 11.17
N GLN A 2 1.57 5.35 12.39
CA GLN A 2 0.68 4.90 13.47
C GLN A 2 -0.77 5.35 13.32
N GLU A 3 -1.04 6.50 12.67
CA GLU A 3 -2.39 7.07 12.58
C GLU A 3 -3.35 6.26 11.69
N ILE A 4 -2.86 5.64 10.61
CA ILE A 4 -3.68 4.78 9.72
C ILE A 4 -4.05 3.45 10.43
N GLY A 5 -3.20 2.98 11.35
CA GLY A 5 -3.42 1.73 12.09
C GLY A 5 -4.51 1.82 13.16
N GLN A 6 -4.93 3.03 13.56
CA GLN A 6 -6.01 3.21 14.54
C GLN A 6 -7.41 3.25 13.90
N GLN A 7 -7.53 3.53 12.60
CA GLN A 7 -8.84 3.62 11.91
C GLN A 7 -9.34 2.29 11.37
N VAL A 8 -8.47 1.30 11.23
CA VAL A 8 -8.84 -0.03 10.75
C VAL A 8 -8.33 -1.00 11.79
N PHE A 9 -9.23 -1.77 12.39
CA PHE A 9 -8.95 -2.84 13.38
C PHE A 9 -8.17 -4.02 12.76
N LEU A 10 -7.17 -3.72 11.93
CA LEU A 10 -6.37 -4.66 11.16
C LEU A 10 -4.99 -4.74 11.78
N SER A 11 -4.55 -5.96 12.07
CA SER A 11 -3.21 -6.21 12.55
C SER A 11 -2.16 -5.68 11.55
N LEU A 12 -0.97 -5.35 12.06
CA LEU A 12 0.16 -4.92 11.23
C LEU A 12 0.47 -5.94 10.11
N SER A 13 0.23 -7.23 10.36
CA SER A 13 0.36 -8.30 9.38
C SER A 13 -0.65 -8.18 8.23
N THR A 14 -1.91 -7.84 8.51
CA THR A 14 -2.94 -7.65 7.47
C THR A 14 -2.65 -6.43 6.61
N VAL A 15 -2.17 -5.33 7.21
CA VAL A 15 -1.72 -4.15 6.46
C VAL A 15 -0.53 -4.48 5.54
N LYS A 16 0.44 -5.26 6.02
CA LYS A 16 1.57 -5.73 5.20
C LYS A 16 1.09 -6.61 4.04
N TRP A 17 0.15 -7.51 4.27
CA TRP A 17 -0.41 -8.38 3.25
C TRP A 17 -1.13 -7.57 2.15
N HIS A 18 -1.92 -6.56 2.51
CA HIS A 18 -2.56 -5.68 1.52
C HIS A 18 -1.53 -4.87 0.71
N ASN A 19 -0.51 -4.32 1.37
CA ASN A 19 0.55 -3.61 0.67
C ASN A 19 1.30 -4.52 -0.31
N GLN A 20 1.63 -5.75 0.10
CA GLN A 20 2.27 -6.74 -0.77
C GLN A 20 1.43 -7.02 -2.01
N ASN A 21 0.12 -7.27 -1.85
CA ASN A 21 -0.77 -7.49 -2.99
C ASN A 21 -0.88 -6.27 -3.92
N ILE A 22 -0.87 -5.06 -3.37
CA ILE A 22 -0.90 -3.83 -4.17
C ILE A 22 0.43 -3.67 -4.94
N PHE A 23 1.54 -3.98 -4.29
CA PHE A 23 2.88 -3.95 -4.88
C PHE A 23 3.02 -4.96 -6.01
N ASP A 24 2.56 -6.20 -5.81
CA ASP A 24 2.54 -7.23 -6.83
C ASP A 24 1.67 -6.85 -8.03
N LYS A 25 0.53 -6.17 -7.80
CA LYS A 25 -0.35 -5.68 -8.87
C LYS A 25 0.22 -4.50 -9.64
N LEU A 26 1.05 -3.68 -8.99
CA LEU A 26 1.68 -2.51 -9.59
C LEU A 26 3.09 -2.81 -10.11
N ASP A 27 3.60 -4.03 -9.92
CA ASP A 27 4.96 -4.48 -10.23
C ASP A 27 6.05 -3.58 -9.61
N VAL A 28 5.89 -3.26 -8.33
CA VAL A 28 6.77 -2.34 -7.56
C VAL A 28 7.22 -2.99 -6.27
N GLN A 29 8.39 -2.61 -5.75
CA GLN A 29 8.91 -3.20 -4.49
C GLN A 29 8.84 -2.24 -3.31
N ARG A 30 8.64 -0.94 -3.58
CA ARG A 30 8.64 0.10 -2.54
C ARG A 30 7.33 0.87 -2.54
N ARG A 31 6.91 1.29 -1.33
CA ARG A 31 5.73 2.14 -1.16
C ARG A 31 5.81 3.43 -1.98
N THR A 32 6.99 4.03 -2.07
CA THR A 32 7.20 5.27 -2.84
C THR A 32 7.00 5.05 -4.34
N GLU A 33 7.48 3.91 -4.86
CA GLU A 33 7.26 3.50 -6.25
C GLU A 33 5.79 3.21 -6.51
N ALA A 34 5.09 2.53 -5.58
CA ALA A 34 3.66 2.29 -5.69
C ALA A 34 2.84 3.58 -5.77
N VAL A 35 3.20 4.61 -5.00
CA VAL A 35 2.55 5.92 -5.06
C VAL A 35 2.85 6.64 -6.37
N ALA A 36 4.09 6.58 -6.86
CA ALA A 36 4.44 7.14 -8.16
C ALA A 36 3.68 6.44 -9.30
N ARG A 37 3.64 5.10 -9.29
CA ARG A 37 2.96 4.28 -10.29
C ARG A 37 1.44 4.47 -10.26
N ALA A 38 0.84 4.55 -9.07
CA ALA A 38 -0.58 4.83 -8.94
C ALA A 38 -0.96 6.23 -9.45
N ARG A 39 -0.08 7.24 -9.30
CA ARG A 39 -0.27 8.56 -9.91
C ARG A 39 -0.15 8.53 -11.43
N GLU A 40 0.84 7.81 -11.97
CA GLU A 40 0.98 7.63 -13.43
C GLU A 40 -0.24 6.95 -14.06
N LEU A 41 -0.86 6.02 -13.32
CA LEU A 41 -2.04 5.28 -13.73
C LEU A 41 -3.36 6.03 -13.44
N ASN A 42 -3.32 7.26 -12.89
CA ASN A 42 -4.49 8.02 -12.44
C ASN A 42 -5.41 7.23 -11.47
N LEU A 43 -4.82 6.40 -10.61
CA LEU A 43 -5.53 5.61 -9.59
C LEU A 43 -5.56 6.29 -8.21
N LEU A 44 -5.05 7.53 -8.12
CA LEU A 44 -4.91 8.35 -6.92
C LEU A 44 -5.47 9.76 -7.15
#